data_AF-A0A7S4I8V5-F1
#
_entry.id   AF-A0A7S4I8V5-F1
#
_cell.length_a   1.000
_cell.length_b   1.000
_cell.length_c   1.000
_cell.angle_alpha   90.00
_cell.angle_beta   90.00
_cell.angle_gamma   90.00
#
_symmetry.space_group_name_H-M   'P 1'
#
loop_
_entity.id
_entity.type
_entity.pdbx_description
1 polymer ?
#
loop_
_entity_poly.entity_id
_entity_poly.type
_entity_poly.pdbx_seq_one_letter_code
_entity_poly.pdbx_strand_id
1 'polypeptide(L)'
;SPDVFLANGANAYAMFLQSAKSYEIFVQDIADILGDSLKNGREGDGKKTKMFWYGNPYIHGTAHEGTEHITQGRNRLFDEIAKAPLENVGVHYFDFFHMTHMRPMESWDGLHYLRGYEQWNGHVASTYIQTWLNELFGSCTGE
;
A
#
# COMPACT_ATOMS: atom_id res chain seq x y z
N SER A 1 5.30 22.17 -0.23
CA SER A 1 4.49 20.95 -0.33
C SER A 1 4.96 20.13 -1.50
N PRO A 2 4.96 18.79 -1.41
CA PRO A 2 5.46 17.95 -2.50
C PRO A 2 4.61 18.14 -3.75
N ASP A 3 5.22 18.09 -4.94
CA ASP A 3 4.48 18.11 -6.20
C ASP A 3 3.73 16.79 -6.43
N VAL A 4 4.25 15.70 -5.87
CA VAL A 4 3.68 14.36 -5.95
C VAL A 4 3.75 13.67 -4.59
N PHE A 5 2.64 13.12 -4.14
CA PHE A 5 2.55 12.26 -2.97
C PHE A 5 2.13 10.86 -3.40
N LEU A 6 2.91 9.86 -3.00
CA LEU A 6 2.67 8.45 -3.34
C LEU A 6 2.51 7.67 -2.03
N ALA A 7 1.43 6.92 -1.90
CA ALA A 7 1.16 6.09 -0.72
C ALA A 7 0.71 4.67 -1.11
N ASN A 8 0.88 3.74 -0.18
CA ASN A 8 0.44 2.34 -0.28
C ASN A 8 0.12 1.81 1.13
N GLY A 9 -0.78 0.84 1.25
CA GLY A 9 -1.31 0.34 2.53
C GLY A 9 -0.45 -0.69 3.26
N ALA A 10 0.79 -0.97 2.81
CA ALA A 10 1.66 -1.99 3.41
C ALA A 10 0.98 -3.36 3.58
N ASN A 11 0.60 -3.91 2.43
CA ASN A 11 -0.60 -4.73 2.35
C ASN A 11 -0.45 -6.14 2.90
N ALA A 12 0.78 -6.67 2.95
CA ALA A 12 1.07 -7.95 3.61
C ALA A 12 0.69 -7.92 5.10
N TYR A 13 1.04 -6.84 5.79
CA TYR A 13 0.72 -6.65 7.22
C TYR A 13 -0.76 -6.40 7.42
N ALA A 14 -1.37 -5.56 6.58
CA ALA A 14 -2.79 -5.30 6.63
C ALA A 14 -3.58 -6.61 6.44
N MET A 15 -3.24 -7.43 5.44
CA MET A 15 -3.90 -8.71 5.22
C MET A 15 -3.69 -9.69 6.38
N PHE A 16 -2.50 -9.70 6.98
CA PHE A 16 -2.17 -10.58 8.10
C PHE A 16 -2.90 -10.20 9.40
N LEU A 17 -2.97 -8.90 9.74
CA LEU A 17 -3.41 -8.44 11.06
C LEU A 17 -4.82 -7.85 11.10
N GLN A 18 -5.35 -7.36 9.97
CA GLN A 18 -6.57 -6.57 9.96
C GLN A 18 -7.72 -7.29 9.28
N SER A 19 -8.92 -7.20 9.85
CA SER A 19 -10.16 -7.55 9.16
C SER A 19 -10.48 -6.54 8.04
N ALA A 20 -11.34 -6.90 7.07
CA ALA A 20 -11.88 -5.95 6.09
C ALA A 20 -12.55 -4.74 6.78
N LYS A 21 -13.32 -5.05 7.83
CA LYS A 21 -13.71 -4.17 8.95
C LYS A 21 -12.72 -3.03 9.24
N SER A 22 -11.62 -3.47 9.83
CA SER A 22 -10.57 -2.61 10.37
C SER A 22 -9.85 -1.86 9.26
N TYR A 23 -9.68 -2.49 8.10
CA TYR A 23 -9.03 -1.88 6.94
C TYR A 23 -9.88 -0.74 6.36
N GLU A 24 -11.21 -0.91 6.28
CA GLU A 24 -12.14 0.15 5.85
C GLU A 24 -12.05 1.39 6.74
N ILE A 25 -12.06 1.21 8.07
CA ILE A 25 -11.88 2.30 9.03
C ILE A 25 -10.52 2.99 8.81
N PHE A 26 -9.45 2.21 8.68
CA PHE A 26 -8.11 2.74 8.43
C PHE A 26 -8.04 3.58 7.15
N VAL A 27 -8.61 3.10 6.03
CA VAL A 27 -8.64 3.84 4.77
C VAL A 27 -9.45 5.13 4.93
N GLN A 28 -10.58 5.08 5.63
CA GLN A 28 -11.40 6.28 5.87
C GLN A 28 -10.64 7.32 6.68
N ASP A 29 -9.92 6.93 7.73
CA ASP A 29 -9.08 7.83 8.52
C ASP A 29 -8.00 8.50 7.64
N ILE A 30 -7.37 7.74 6.74
CA ILE A 30 -6.40 8.29 5.78
C ILE A 30 -7.08 9.29 4.83
N ALA A 31 -8.26 8.95 4.29
CA ALA A 31 -9.00 9.84 3.41
C ALA A 31 -9.37 11.16 4.11
N ASP A 32 -9.83 11.09 5.35
CA ASP A 32 -10.19 12.26 6.15
C ASP A 32 -8.96 13.14 6.44
N ILE A 33 -7.83 12.55 6.84
CA ILE A 33 -6.57 13.27 7.05
C ILE A 33 -6.10 13.98 5.78
N LEU A 34 -6.16 13.30 4.62
CA LEU A 34 -5.78 13.88 3.34
C LEU A 34 -6.74 15.00 2.94
N GLY A 35 -8.05 14.78 3.04
CA GLY A 35 -9.08 15.78 2.76
C GLY A 35 -8.90 17.04 3.60
N ASP A 36 -8.65 16.90 4.90
CA ASP A 36 -8.40 18.01 5.81
C ASP A 36 -7.09 18.74 5.49
N SER A 37 -6.04 18.00 5.14
CA SER A 37 -4.74 18.58 4.76
C SER A 37 -4.83 19.42 3.49
N LEU A 38 -5.69 19.03 2.54
CA LEU A 38 -5.92 19.78 1.30
C LEU A 38 -6.79 21.02 1.53
N LYS A 39 -7.78 20.90 2.41
CA LYS A 39 -8.72 21.99 2.74
C LYS A 39 -8.09 23.06 3.64
N ASN A 40 -7.32 22.62 4.63
CA ASN A 40 -6.77 23.46 5.70
C ASN A 40 -5.25 23.61 5.63
N GLY A 41 -4.62 23.19 4.52
CA GLY A 41 -3.19 23.33 4.29
C GLY A 41 -2.71 24.78 4.18
N ARG A 42 -1.40 24.97 4.03
CA ARG A 42 -0.81 26.30 3.78
C ARG A 42 -1.31 26.86 2.45
N GLU A 43 -1.24 28.18 2.28
CA GLU A 43 -1.60 28.81 1.02
C GLU A 43 -0.79 28.21 -0.15
N GLY A 44 -1.47 27.51 -1.06
CA GLY A 44 -0.85 26.80 -2.19
C GLY A 44 -0.81 25.27 -2.06
N ASP A 45 -1.13 24.71 -0.89
CA ASP A 45 -1.27 23.27 -0.67
C ASP A 45 -2.50 22.74 -1.42
N GLY A 46 -2.41 21.50 -1.93
CA GLY A 46 -3.47 20.85 -2.71
C GLY A 46 -3.71 21.38 -4.14
N LYS A 47 -3.24 22.60 -4.47
CA LYS A 47 -3.35 23.16 -5.84
C LYS A 47 -2.32 22.60 -6.82
N LYS A 48 -1.20 22.05 -6.32
CA LYS A 48 -0.11 21.49 -7.13
C LYS A 48 0.16 20.01 -6.87
N THR A 49 -0.16 19.54 -5.67
CA THR A 49 0.18 18.18 -5.24
C THR A 49 -0.74 17.17 -5.92
N LYS A 50 -0.17 16.30 -6.75
CA LYS A 50 -0.86 15.13 -7.27
C LYS A 50 -0.69 13.98 -6.28
N MET A 51 -1.79 13.35 -5.90
CA MET A 51 -1.74 12.23 -4.95
C MET A 51 -2.09 10.94 -5.68
N PHE A 52 -1.32 9.89 -5.40
CA PHE A 52 -1.59 8.56 -5.92
C PHE A 52 -1.56 7.52 -4.81
N TRP A 53 -2.54 6.63 -4.84
CA TRP A 53 -2.54 5.40 -4.08
C TRP A 53 -2.07 4.26 -4.98
N TYR A 54 -0.91 3.69 -4.67
CA TYR A 54 -0.44 2.48 -5.34
C TYR A 54 -1.28 1.30 -4.84
N GLY A 55 -2.08 0.75 -5.74
CA GLY A 55 -2.82 -0.49 -5.51
C GLY A 55 -1.90 -1.67 -5.30
N ASN A 56 -2.48 -2.77 -4.85
CA ASN A 56 -1.74 -4.00 -4.60
C ASN A 56 -1.21 -4.64 -5.88
N PRO A 57 0.00 -5.21 -5.85
CA PRO A 57 0.42 -6.12 -6.91
C PRO A 57 -0.35 -7.44 -6.83
N TYR A 58 -0.30 -8.21 -7.91
CA TYR A 58 -0.80 -9.58 -7.93
C TYR A 58 -0.03 -10.49 -6.98
N ILE A 59 -0.72 -11.28 -6.16
CA ILE A 59 -0.12 -12.29 -5.30
C ILE A 59 -0.42 -13.65 -5.90
N HIS A 60 0.61 -14.48 -6.09
CA HIS A 60 0.42 -15.88 -6.44
C HIS A 60 0.86 -16.79 -5.29
N GLY A 61 0.19 -17.93 -5.17
CA GLY A 61 -0.03 -18.70 -3.94
C GLY A 61 1.18 -19.36 -3.27
N THR A 62 2.38 -18.86 -3.46
CA THR A 62 3.60 -19.29 -2.73
C THR A 62 4.07 -18.28 -1.68
N ALA A 63 3.46 -17.09 -1.63
CA ALA A 63 3.81 -16.06 -0.66
C ALA A 63 3.72 -16.58 0.78
N HIS A 64 4.85 -16.55 1.51
CA HIS A 64 4.93 -16.88 2.94
C HIS A 64 4.31 -18.24 3.33
N GLU A 65 4.78 -19.34 2.72
CA GLU A 65 4.57 -20.74 3.18
C GLU A 65 3.23 -21.02 3.90
N GLY A 66 2.10 -20.60 3.31
CA GLY A 66 0.77 -20.93 3.84
C GLY A 66 0.24 -20.03 4.97
N THR A 67 0.60 -18.75 5.02
CA THR A 67 -0.16 -17.80 5.86
C THR A 67 -1.59 -17.67 5.32
N GLU A 68 -2.56 -18.29 6.02
CA GLU A 68 -3.98 -18.40 5.60
C GLU A 68 -4.65 -17.06 5.28
N HIS A 69 -4.09 -15.95 5.77
CA HIS A 69 -4.65 -14.62 5.62
C HIS A 69 -4.09 -13.83 4.43
N ILE A 70 -2.92 -14.20 3.89
CA ILE A 70 -2.28 -13.49 2.76
C ILE A 70 -2.71 -14.18 1.46
N THR A 71 -3.92 -13.85 1.00
CA THR A 71 -4.51 -14.44 -0.21
C THR A 71 -4.79 -13.38 -1.25
N GLN A 72 -4.75 -13.79 -2.53
CA GLN A 72 -5.11 -12.88 -3.63
C GLN A 72 -6.56 -12.37 -3.52
N GLY A 73 -7.49 -13.16 -2.96
CA GLY A 73 -8.85 -12.72 -2.72
C GLY A 73 -8.92 -11.56 -1.72
N ARG A 74 -8.22 -11.69 -0.58
CA ARG A 74 -8.15 -10.62 0.43
C ARG A 74 -7.41 -9.38 -0.10
N ASN A 75 -6.37 -9.59 -0.88
CA ASN A 75 -5.62 -8.54 -1.55
C ASN A 75 -6.51 -7.66 -2.45
N ARG A 76 -7.35 -8.29 -3.28
CA ARG A 76 -8.32 -7.59 -4.14
C ARG A 76 -9.41 -6.88 -3.35
N LEU A 77 -9.90 -7.52 -2.29
CA LEU A 77 -10.87 -6.88 -1.41
C LEU A 77 -10.32 -5.58 -0.80
N PHE A 78 -9.05 -5.57 -0.41
CA PHE A 78 -8.43 -4.38 0.19
C PHE A 78 -8.20 -3.27 -0.86
N ASP A 79 -7.88 -3.63 -2.11
CA ASP A 79 -7.87 -2.66 -3.21
C ASP A 79 -9.24 -2.00 -3.43
N GLU A 80 -10.30 -2.80 -3.41
CA GLU A 80 -11.68 -2.33 -3.59
C GLU A 80 -12.12 -1.40 -2.46
N ILE A 81 -11.80 -1.76 -1.21
CA ILE A 81 -12.07 -0.93 -0.03
C ILE A 81 -11.32 0.41 -0.12
N ALA A 82 -10.06 0.40 -0.56
CA ALA A 82 -9.23 1.60 -0.62
C ALA A 82 -9.71 2.62 -1.67
N LYS A 83 -10.25 2.13 -2.79
CA LYS A 83 -10.45 2.95 -3.99
C LYS A 83 -11.43 4.09 -3.79
N ALA A 84 -12.67 3.79 -3.38
CA ALA A 84 -13.74 4.79 -3.36
C ALA A 84 -13.48 5.93 -2.33
N PRO A 85 -13.09 5.66 -1.07
CA PRO A 85 -12.82 6.72 -0.09
C PRO A 85 -11.68 7.65 -0.53
N LEU A 86 -10.61 7.10 -1.11
CA LEU A 86 -9.44 7.87 -1.53
C LEU A 86 -9.72 8.70 -2.81
N GLU A 87 -10.44 8.14 -3.79
CA GLU A 87 -10.85 8.89 -4.99
C GLU A 87 -11.74 10.10 -4.64
N ASN A 88 -12.61 9.97 -3.63
CA ASN A 88 -13.47 11.07 -3.17
C ASN A 88 -12.70 12.29 -2.63
N VAL A 89 -11.46 12.11 -2.18
CA VAL A 89 -10.59 13.19 -1.70
C VAL A 89 -9.50 13.57 -2.71
N GLY A 90 -9.65 13.16 -3.97
CA GLY A 90 -8.76 13.55 -5.07
C GLY A 90 -7.47 12.73 -5.17
N VAL A 91 -7.42 11.55 -4.54
CA VAL A 91 -6.31 10.61 -4.71
C VAL A 91 -6.57 9.74 -5.93
N HIS A 92 -5.60 9.66 -6.84
CA HIS A 92 -5.68 8.79 -8.00
C HIS A 92 -5.25 7.37 -7.66
N TYR A 93 -6.06 6.38 -8.04
CA TYR A 93 -5.71 4.99 -7.82
C TYR A 93 -4.84 4.44 -8.98
N PHE A 94 -3.71 3.83 -8.64
CA PHE A 94 -2.83 3.15 -9.60
C PHE A 94 -2.99 1.63 -9.48
N ASP A 95 -3.58 0.99 -10.50
CA ASP A 95 -3.85 -0.45 -10.52
C ASP A 95 -2.57 -1.25 -10.82
N PHE A 96 -1.79 -1.53 -9.77
CA PHE A 96 -0.54 -2.26 -9.89
C PHE A 96 -0.75 -3.74 -10.23
N PHE A 97 -1.91 -4.31 -9.85
CA PHE A 97 -2.31 -5.67 -10.22
C PHE A 97 -2.33 -5.84 -11.74
N HIS A 98 -2.87 -4.87 -12.49
CA HIS A 98 -2.91 -4.96 -13.95
C HIS A 98 -1.51 -5.11 -14.58
N MET A 99 -0.48 -4.52 -13.98
CA MET A 99 0.90 -4.68 -14.48
C MET A 99 1.54 -6.02 -14.09
N THR A 100 1.19 -6.54 -12.92
CA THR A 100 1.92 -7.63 -12.27
C THR A 100 1.28 -9.01 -12.46
N HIS A 101 -0.03 -9.09 -12.71
CA HIS A 101 -0.72 -10.37 -12.91
C HIS A 101 -0.22 -11.15 -14.15
N MET A 102 0.28 -10.43 -15.16
CA MET A 102 0.90 -11.04 -16.36
C MET A 102 2.36 -11.42 -16.15
N ARG A 103 2.95 -11.08 -14.98
CA ARG A 103 4.38 -11.25 -14.69
C ARG A 103 4.64 -11.84 -13.31
N PRO A 104 4.01 -12.97 -12.94
CA PRO A 104 4.22 -13.58 -11.62
C PRO A 104 5.68 -13.95 -11.36
N MET A 105 6.45 -14.28 -12.41
CA MET A 105 7.88 -14.61 -12.30
C MET A 105 8.77 -13.44 -11.87
N GLU A 106 8.27 -12.19 -11.88
CA GLU A 106 8.98 -11.03 -11.34
C GLU A 106 8.81 -10.90 -9.81
N SER A 107 8.01 -11.79 -9.19
CA SER A 107 7.91 -11.91 -7.74
C SER A 107 8.95 -12.89 -7.20
N TRP A 108 9.60 -12.53 -6.10
CA TRP A 108 10.60 -13.37 -5.43
C TRP A 108 9.96 -14.54 -4.67
N ASP A 109 8.91 -14.26 -3.91
CA ASP A 109 8.22 -15.25 -3.06
C ASP A 109 6.73 -15.40 -3.38
N GLY A 110 6.21 -14.66 -4.36
CA GLY A 110 4.79 -14.60 -4.69
C GLY A 110 4.07 -13.39 -4.10
N LEU A 111 4.73 -12.59 -3.25
CA LEU A 111 4.21 -11.34 -2.66
C LEU A 111 5.09 -10.13 -3.00
N HIS A 112 6.41 -10.28 -2.86
CA HIS A 112 7.37 -9.21 -3.05
C HIS A 112 7.84 -9.18 -4.51
N TYR A 113 7.52 -8.10 -5.23
CA TYR A 113 8.01 -7.88 -6.58
C TYR A 113 9.38 -7.22 -6.54
N LEU A 114 10.38 -7.90 -7.08
CA LEU A 114 11.73 -7.39 -7.20
C LEU A 114 12.03 -7.23 -8.68
N ARG A 115 12.16 -5.98 -9.16
CA ARG A 115 12.86 -5.76 -10.43
C ARG A 115 14.36 -5.71 -10.13
N GLY A 116 14.98 -6.89 -10.02
CA GLY A 116 16.41 -7.03 -9.73
C GLY A 116 17.10 -7.94 -10.72
N TYR A 117 17.77 -7.37 -11.72
CA TYR A 117 18.82 -8.10 -12.44
C TYR A 117 20.06 -8.16 -11.54
N GLU A 118 20.44 -9.39 -11.16
CA GLU A 118 21.72 -9.91 -10.62
C GLU A 118 22.49 -9.19 -9.49
N GLN A 119 22.25 -7.92 -9.18
CA GLN A 119 22.89 -7.21 -8.08
C GLN A 119 21.87 -6.29 -7.43
N TRP A 120 21.71 -6.47 -6.12
CA TRP A 120 20.73 -5.83 -5.23
C TRP A 120 20.83 -4.29 -5.22
N ASN A 121 20.39 -3.63 -6.28
CA ASN A 121 20.41 -2.16 -6.42
C ASN A 121 19.08 -1.57 -6.91
N GLY A 122 18.01 -2.37 -7.00
CA GLY A 122 16.71 -1.94 -7.51
C GLY A 122 15.58 -2.17 -6.51
N HIS A 123 15.10 -1.08 -5.90
CA HIS A 123 13.86 -0.95 -5.10
C HIS A 123 13.91 -1.30 -3.61
N VAL A 124 14.51 -0.37 -2.87
CA VAL A 124 14.44 -0.18 -1.42
C VAL A 124 13.02 0.17 -0.92
N ALA A 125 12.04 0.47 -1.78
CA ALA A 125 10.77 1.07 -1.35
C ALA A 125 9.83 0.13 -0.57
N SER A 126 9.75 -1.17 -0.91
CA SER A 126 8.97 -2.13 -0.13
C SER A 126 9.68 -2.46 1.19
N THR A 127 10.99 -2.62 1.17
CA THR A 127 11.79 -2.90 2.37
C THR A 127 11.82 -1.71 3.33
N TYR A 128 11.89 -0.45 2.86
CA TYR A 128 11.91 0.71 3.75
C TYR A 128 10.56 0.93 4.44
N ILE A 129 9.43 0.76 3.75
CA ILE A 129 8.10 0.83 4.37
C ILE A 129 7.95 -0.34 5.37
N GLN A 130 8.41 -1.53 5.02
CA GLN A 130 8.33 -2.71 5.88
C GLN A 130 9.27 -2.64 7.08
N THR A 131 10.48 -2.12 6.92
CA THR A 131 11.43 -1.80 8.00
C THR A 131 10.88 -0.67 8.87
N TRP A 132 10.31 0.38 8.28
CA TRP A 132 9.73 1.49 9.04
C TRP A 132 8.50 1.06 9.84
N LEU A 133 7.63 0.21 9.28
CA LEU A 133 6.51 -0.37 10.00
C LEU A 133 6.95 -1.39 11.05
N ASN A 134 8.01 -2.17 10.80
CA ASN A 134 8.60 -3.04 11.82
C ASN A 134 9.25 -2.26 12.97
N GLU A 135 9.87 -1.11 12.70
CA GLU A 135 10.40 -0.23 13.76
C GLU A 135 9.28 0.48 14.54
N LEU A 136 8.24 0.97 13.85
CA LEU A 136 7.06 1.59 14.48
C LEU A 136 6.24 0.60 15.33
N PHE A 137 5.98 -0.60 14.82
CA PHE A 137 5.19 -1.59 15.57
C PHE A 137 6.03 -2.45 16.52
N GLY A 138 7.32 -2.67 16.23
CA GLY A 138 8.24 -3.34 17.15
C GLY A 138 8.51 -2.53 18.42
N SER A 139 8.37 -1.20 18.36
CA SER A 139 8.40 -0.32 19.53
C SER A 139 7.04 -0.16 20.23
N CYS A 140 5.94 -0.73 19.68
CA CYS A 140 4.62 -0.76 20.31
C CYS A 140 4.35 -2.02 21.17
N THR A 141 5.27 -2.98 21.25
CA THR A 141 5.13 -4.18 22.11
C THR A 141 5.59 -3.98 23.55
N GLY A 142 6.01 -2.77 23.93
CA GLY A 142 6.22 -2.42 25.33
C GLY A 142 7.28 -3.27 26.03
N GLU A 143 8.50 -3.26 25.49
CA GLU A 143 9.70 -3.30 26.35
C GLU A 143 10.17 -1.85 26.60
#